data_AF-A0A1C6CGY9-F1
#
_entry.id   AF-A0A1C6CGY9-F1
#
_cell.length_a   1.000
_cell.length_b   1.000
_cell.length_c   1.000
_cell.angle_alpha   90.00
_cell.angle_beta   90.00
_cell.angle_gamma   90.00
#
_symmetry.space_group_name_H-M   'P 1'
#
loop_
_entity.id
_entity.type
_entity.pdbx_description
1 polymer ?
#
loop_
_entity_poly.entity_id
_entity_poly.type
_entity_poly.pdbx_seq_one_letter_code
_entity_poly.pdbx_strand_id
1 'polypeptide(L)'
;MKKLVSILSLVLGITIVLSGCSSNKNKYTKKEDSIINLANNEINKLYDVKINKDNLEYSVGKQVKKDQYESIKDGEEPEIIAVTAKRFDDIKKGDVLSYSLIYNTKTKEVISSNIDKY
;
A
#
# COMPACT_ATOMS: atom_id res chain seq x y z
N MET A 1 44.40 30.98 12.38
CA MET A 1 43.70 30.35 11.23
C MET A 1 43.62 28.86 11.45
N LYS A 2 42.41 28.29 11.39
CA LYS A 2 41.98 26.87 11.26
C LYS A 2 40.67 26.67 12.04
N LYS A 3 39.54 26.79 11.34
CA LYS A 3 38.26 26.16 11.71
C LYS A 3 37.65 25.65 10.41
N LEU A 4 37.89 24.37 10.11
CA LEU A 4 37.22 23.67 9.02
C LEU A 4 35.88 23.19 9.57
N VAL A 5 34.83 23.99 9.36
CA VAL A 5 33.46 23.53 9.58
C VAL A 5 33.07 22.77 8.31
N SER A 6 33.24 21.45 8.36
CA SER A 6 32.80 20.52 7.33
C SER A 6 31.27 20.43 7.38
N ILE A 7 30.59 21.24 6.58
CA ILE A 7 29.16 21.08 6.30
C ILE A 7 29.07 20.13 5.11
N LEU A 8 28.84 18.85 5.41
CA LEU A 8 28.55 17.83 4.42
C LEU A 8 27.08 18.00 4.00
N SER A 9 26.83 18.89 3.04
CA SER A 9 25.51 19.05 2.42
C SER A 9 25.23 17.86 1.52
N LEU A 10 24.53 16.86 2.05
CA LEU A 10 24.02 15.71 1.30
C LEU A 10 22.85 16.17 0.42
N VAL A 11 23.14 16.68 -0.77
CA VAL A 11 22.13 16.91 -1.82
C VAL A 11 21.86 15.55 -2.46
N LEU A 12 20.83 14.84 -1.97
CA LEU A 12 20.28 13.69 -2.69
C LEU A 12 19.52 14.22 -3.91
N GLY A 13 20.19 14.19 -5.06
CA GLY A 13 19.56 14.42 -6.36
C GLY A 13 18.60 13.29 -6.66
N ILE A 14 17.30 13.54 -6.52
CA ILE A 14 16.25 12.69 -7.09
C ILE A 14 16.24 13.02 -8.59
N THR A 15 16.98 12.24 -9.38
CA THR A 15 16.84 12.27 -10.85
C THR A 15 15.51 11.62 -11.19
N ILE A 16 14.51 12.45 -11.45
CA ILE A 16 13.23 12.05 -12.03
C ILE A 16 13.53 11.65 -13.48
N VAL A 17 13.72 10.36 -13.73
CA VAL A 17 13.69 9.84 -15.09
C VAL A 17 12.22 9.79 -15.51
N LEU A 18 11.75 10.90 -16.09
CA LEU A 18 10.52 10.94 -16.88
C LEU A 18 10.75 10.11 -18.15
N SER A 19 10.55 8.80 -18.06
CA SER A 19 10.46 7.93 -19.23
C SER A 19 9.09 7.27 -19.31
N GLY A 20 8.31 7.70 -20.30
CA GLY A 20 7.27 6.86 -20.89
C GLY A 20 5.83 7.34 -20.72
N CYS A 21 5.49 8.36 -21.50
CA CYS A 21 4.16 8.55 -22.06
C CYS A 21 3.71 7.27 -22.79
N SER A 22 2.54 6.71 -22.45
CA SER A 22 1.55 6.09 -23.36
C SER A 22 0.60 5.13 -22.61
N SER A 23 -0.70 5.40 -22.80
CA SER A 23 -1.86 4.49 -22.90
C SER A 23 -2.21 3.57 -21.72
N ASN A 24 -3.32 3.90 -21.04
CA ASN A 24 -4.10 3.08 -20.08
C ASN A 24 -3.26 2.10 -19.24
N LYS A 25 -2.41 2.63 -18.37
CA LYS A 25 -1.74 1.82 -17.35
C LYS A 25 -2.74 1.53 -16.22
N ASN A 26 -3.04 0.27 -15.98
CA ASN A 26 -3.65 -0.15 -14.73
C ASN A 26 -2.85 0.46 -13.57
N LYS A 27 -3.54 1.08 -12.61
CA LYS A 27 -2.91 1.77 -11.46
C LYS A 27 -2.03 0.84 -10.63
N TYR A 28 -2.31 -0.46 -10.68
CA TYR A 28 -1.64 -1.52 -9.93
C TYR A 28 -1.15 -2.61 -10.88
N THR A 29 -0.04 -3.25 -10.51
CA THR A 29 0.44 -4.49 -11.15
C THR A 29 -0.56 -5.63 -10.94
N LYS A 30 -0.44 -6.73 -11.70
CA LYS A 30 -1.32 -7.90 -11.53
C LYS A 30 -1.21 -8.50 -10.12
N LYS A 31 0.01 -8.50 -9.55
CA LYS A 31 0.24 -9.03 -8.21
C LYS A 31 -0.39 -8.15 -7.14
N GLU A 32 -0.19 -6.83 -7.24
CA GLU A 32 -0.84 -5.86 -6.34
C GLU A 32 -2.36 -5.95 -6.44
N ASP A 33 -2.91 -6.06 -7.65
CA ASP A 33 -4.35 -6.19 -7.87
C ASP A 33 -4.96 -7.40 -7.14
N SER A 34 -4.30 -8.56 -7.27
CA SER A 34 -4.69 -9.79 -6.58
C SER A 34 -4.64 -9.64 -5.05
N ILE A 35 -3.60 -8.99 -4.53
CA ILE A 35 -3.44 -8.72 -3.10
C ILE A 35 -4.50 -7.73 -2.59
N ILE A 36 -4.81 -6.69 -3.36
CA ILE A 36 -5.87 -5.73 -3.04
C ILE A 36 -7.23 -6.45 -2.97
N ASN A 37 -7.52 -7.34 -3.92
CA ASN A 37 -8.76 -8.10 -3.92
C ASN A 37 -8.85 -9.03 -2.71
N LEU A 38 -7.74 -9.69 -2.33
CA LEU A 38 -7.66 -10.47 -1.10
C LEU A 38 -7.94 -9.59 0.12
N ALA A 39 -7.26 -8.44 0.24
CA ALA A 39 -7.41 -7.56 1.38
C ALA A 39 -8.82 -7.00 1.52
N ASN A 40 -9.43 -6.54 0.42
CA ASN A 40 -10.82 -6.11 0.39
C ASN A 40 -11.77 -7.22 0.87
N ASN A 41 -11.56 -8.45 0.42
CA ASN A 41 -12.39 -9.58 0.84
C ASN A 41 -12.25 -9.89 2.33
N GLU A 42 -11.04 -9.84 2.88
CA GLU A 42 -10.83 -10.05 4.33
C GLU A 42 -11.46 -8.94 5.16
N ILE A 43 -11.30 -7.67 4.76
CA ILE A 43 -11.93 -6.54 5.46
C ILE A 43 -13.46 -6.59 5.36
N ASN A 44 -14.02 -6.93 4.19
CA ASN A 44 -15.46 -7.09 4.01
C ASN A 44 -16.02 -8.14 4.99
N LYS A 45 -15.33 -9.28 5.16
CA LYS A 45 -15.73 -10.35 6.10
C LYS A 45 -15.58 -9.92 7.56
N LEU A 46 -14.44 -9.34 7.92
CA LEU A 46 -14.11 -9.00 9.30
C LEU A 46 -15.03 -7.91 9.88
N TYR A 47 -15.45 -6.95 9.05
CA TYR A 47 -16.14 -5.75 9.51
C TYR A 47 -17.56 -5.59 8.96
N ASP A 48 -18.06 -6.61 8.25
CA ASP A 48 -19.36 -6.63 7.58
C ASP A 48 -19.60 -5.34 6.77
N VAL A 49 -18.69 -5.08 5.83
CA VAL A 49 -18.73 -3.91 4.93
C VAL A 49 -18.69 -4.31 3.48
N LYS A 50 -19.06 -3.37 2.61
CA LYS A 50 -18.88 -3.48 1.17
C LYS A 50 -17.88 -2.44 0.68
N ILE A 51 -16.64 -2.87 0.45
CA ILE A 51 -15.62 -2.05 -0.18
C ILE A 51 -15.85 -2.01 -1.69
N ASN A 52 -16.01 -0.80 -2.24
CA ASN A 52 -15.84 -0.55 -3.66
C ASN A 52 -14.38 -0.21 -3.94
N LYS A 53 -13.69 -1.07 -4.70
CA LYS A 53 -12.29 -0.91 -5.04
C LYS A 53 -12.01 0.38 -5.81
N ASP A 54 -12.93 0.81 -6.66
CA ASP A 54 -12.73 1.97 -7.53
C ASP A 54 -12.75 3.30 -6.75
N ASN A 55 -13.27 3.30 -5.53
CA ASN A 55 -13.36 4.48 -4.66
C ASN A 55 -12.14 4.64 -3.74
N LEU A 56 -11.20 3.70 -3.76
CA LEU A 56 -10.06 3.66 -2.85
C LEU A 56 -8.74 3.69 -3.62
N GLU A 57 -7.78 4.42 -3.08
CA GLU A 57 -6.39 4.30 -3.47
C GLU A 57 -5.66 3.35 -2.53
N TYR A 58 -4.85 2.47 -3.09
CA TYR A 58 -4.18 1.41 -2.38
C TYR A 58 -2.67 1.60 -2.38
N SER A 59 -2.04 1.19 -1.29
CA SER A 59 -0.61 0.89 -1.22
C SER A 59 -0.44 -0.54 -0.75
N VAL A 60 0.46 -1.27 -1.39
CA VAL A 60 0.73 -2.67 -1.12
C VAL A 60 2.23 -2.86 -0.90
N GLY A 61 2.60 -3.58 0.15
CA GLY A 61 4.00 -3.88 0.44
C GLY A 61 4.19 -5.30 0.95
N LYS A 62 5.37 -5.86 0.70
CA LYS A 62 5.84 -7.09 1.36
C LYS A 62 6.70 -6.74 2.55
N GLN A 63 6.60 -7.53 3.60
CA GLN A 63 7.46 -7.37 4.77
C GLN A 63 8.87 -7.88 4.47
N VAL A 64 9.88 -7.05 4.74
CA VAL A 64 11.30 -7.44 4.66
C VAL A 64 11.96 -7.58 6.03
N LYS A 65 11.45 -6.85 7.01
CA LYS A 65 11.79 -6.94 8.43
C LYS A 65 10.56 -6.57 9.25
N LYS A 66 10.60 -6.83 10.56
CA LYS A 66 9.55 -6.38 11.47
C LYS A 66 9.27 -4.89 11.23
N ASP A 67 8.00 -4.57 10.96
CA ASP A 67 7.50 -3.22 10.69
C ASP A 67 8.14 -2.48 9.49
N GLN A 68 8.86 -3.18 8.59
CA GLN A 68 9.43 -2.61 7.37
C GLN A 68 8.88 -3.30 6.12
N TYR A 69 8.40 -2.48 5.18
CA TYR A 69 7.73 -2.92 3.97
C TYR A 69 8.35 -2.29 2.72
N GLU A 70 8.41 -3.06 1.64
CA GLU A 70 8.84 -2.57 0.33
C GLU A 70 7.84 -2.98 -0.77
N SER A 71 7.91 -2.33 -1.93
CA SER A 71 7.06 -2.65 -3.09
C SER A 71 7.24 -4.11 -3.52
N ILE A 72 6.14 -4.72 -3.94
CA ILE A 72 6.12 -6.11 -4.41
C ILE A 72 6.45 -6.13 -5.90
N LYS A 73 7.39 -6.99 -6.30
CA LYS A 73 7.70 -7.22 -7.72
C LYS A 73 6.83 -8.36 -8.26
N ASP A 74 6.51 -8.32 -9.56
CA ASP A 74 5.81 -9.42 -10.21
C ASP A 74 6.63 -10.73 -10.09
N GLY A 75 5.95 -11.83 -9.76
CA GLY A 75 6.56 -13.13 -9.52
C GLY A 75 6.99 -13.39 -8.07
N GLU A 76 6.93 -12.39 -7.18
CA GLU A 76 7.21 -12.61 -5.77
C GLU A 76 6.01 -13.25 -5.05
N GLU A 77 6.31 -14.13 -4.09
CA GLU A 77 5.34 -14.75 -3.19
C GLU A 77 5.70 -14.42 -1.73
N PRO A 78 5.44 -13.16 -1.30
CA PRO A 78 5.78 -12.75 0.06
C PRO A 78 4.89 -13.45 1.08
N GLU A 79 5.51 -13.91 2.18
CA GLU A 79 4.80 -14.54 3.29
C GLU A 79 3.91 -13.54 4.02
N ILE A 80 4.38 -12.32 4.25
CA ILE A 80 3.62 -11.26 4.93
C ILE A 80 3.47 -10.07 3.99
N ILE A 81 2.22 -9.66 3.81
CA ILE A 81 1.83 -8.49 3.04
C ILE A 81 1.18 -7.45 3.94
N ALA A 82 1.33 -6.18 3.57
CA ALA A 82 0.57 -5.08 4.13
C ALA A 82 -0.18 -4.37 3.00
N VAL A 83 -1.44 -4.04 3.27
CA VAL A 83 -2.29 -3.24 2.38
C VAL A 83 -2.86 -2.09 3.19
N THR A 84 -2.75 -0.88 2.65
CA THR A 84 -3.48 0.27 3.14
C THR A 84 -4.35 0.82 2.03
N ALA A 85 -5.56 1.22 2.37
CA ALA A 85 -6.49 1.84 1.44
C ALA A 85 -7.01 3.15 2.01
N LYS A 86 -7.20 4.16 1.16
CA LYS A 86 -7.76 5.46 1.55
C LYS A 86 -8.66 6.02 0.47
N ARG A 87 -9.80 6.57 0.88
CA ARG A 87 -10.76 7.28 0.04
C ARG A 87 -10.32 8.73 -0.17
N PHE A 88 -10.53 9.25 -1.38
CA PHE A 88 -10.16 10.62 -1.75
C PHE A 88 -11.30 11.43 -2.39
N ASP A 89 -12.46 10.82 -2.63
CA ASP A 89 -13.62 11.42 -3.28
C ASP A 89 -14.75 11.74 -2.28
N ASP A 90 -15.94 12.05 -2.80
CA ASP A 90 -17.11 12.42 -2.00
C ASP A 90 -17.48 11.34 -0.98
N ILE A 91 -17.33 11.68 0.31
CA ILE A 91 -17.59 10.82 1.45
C ILE A 91 -19.08 10.86 1.81
N LYS A 92 -19.73 9.70 1.91
CA LYS A 92 -21.12 9.55 2.37
C LYS A 92 -21.20 8.71 3.63
N LYS A 93 -22.22 8.96 4.45
CA LYS A 93 -22.43 8.18 5.68
C LYS A 93 -22.58 6.70 5.33
N GLY A 94 -21.88 5.84 6.06
CA GLY A 94 -21.76 4.40 5.82
C GLY A 94 -20.55 4.01 4.96
N ASP A 95 -19.78 4.96 4.45
CA ASP A 95 -18.60 4.68 3.65
C ASP A 95 -17.39 4.27 4.47
N VAL A 96 -16.60 3.35 3.91
CA VAL A 96 -15.23 3.08 4.36
C VAL A 96 -14.32 4.23 3.89
N LEU A 97 -13.69 4.90 4.84
CA LEU A 97 -12.76 6.03 4.63
C LEU A 97 -11.34 5.54 4.38
N SER A 98 -10.90 4.61 5.22
CA SER A 98 -9.58 4.00 5.14
C SER A 98 -9.61 2.63 5.79
N TYR A 99 -8.68 1.78 5.39
CA TYR A 99 -8.37 0.56 6.14
C TYR A 99 -6.89 0.23 6.03
N SER A 100 -6.41 -0.58 6.97
CA SER A 100 -5.14 -1.27 6.88
C SER A 100 -5.30 -2.75 7.19
N LEU A 101 -4.52 -3.58 6.53
CA LEU A 101 -4.48 -5.03 6.72
C LEU A 101 -3.04 -5.52 6.64
N ILE A 102 -2.61 -6.29 7.64
CA ILE A 102 -1.40 -7.11 7.60
C ILE A 102 -1.83 -8.57 7.60
N TYR A 103 -1.41 -9.33 6.59
CA TYR A 103 -1.88 -10.69 6.36
C TYR A 103 -0.71 -11.64 6.09
N ASN A 104 -0.74 -12.81 6.73
CA ASN A 104 0.19 -13.91 6.42
C ASN A 104 -0.43 -14.77 5.30
N THR A 105 0.17 -14.73 4.12
CA THR A 105 -0.31 -15.45 2.93
C THR A 105 -0.13 -16.96 3.04
N LYS A 106 0.81 -17.43 3.87
CA LYS A 106 1.13 -18.84 4.07
C LYS A 106 0.21 -19.50 5.09
N THR A 107 0.00 -18.88 6.25
CA THR A 107 -0.91 -19.38 7.29
C THR A 107 -2.37 -18.98 7.04
N LYS A 108 -2.60 -18.01 6.13
CA LYS A 108 -3.90 -17.42 5.81
C LYS A 108 -4.53 -16.66 6.96
N GLU A 109 -3.71 -16.10 7.84
CA GLU A 109 -4.16 -15.40 9.04
C GLU A 109 -4.01 -13.89 8.90
N VAL A 110 -4.99 -13.19 9.47
CA VAL A 110 -4.93 -11.74 9.66
C VAL A 110 -4.08 -11.46 10.89
N ILE A 111 -2.93 -10.82 10.68
CA ILE A 111 -2.01 -10.42 11.75
C ILE A 111 -2.52 -9.15 12.43
N SER A 112 -2.99 -8.19 11.63
CA SER A 112 -3.52 -6.92 12.11
C SER A 112 -4.50 -6.35 11.10
N SER A 113 -5.55 -5.70 11.58
CA SER A 113 -6.50 -4.99 10.74
C SER A 113 -7.07 -3.78 11.45
N ASN A 114 -7.35 -2.73 10.70
CA ASN A 114 -8.04 -1.55 11.17
C ASN A 114 -8.89 -0.95 10.05
N ILE A 115 -10.00 -0.32 10.40
CA ILE A 115 -10.91 0.34 9.46
C ILE A 115 -11.46 1.63 10.07
N ASP A 116 -11.55 2.67 9.25
CA ASP A 116 -12.22 3.92 9.56
C ASP A 116 -13.47 4.05 8.67
N LYS A 117 -14.60 4.40 9.28
CA LYS A 117 -15.90 4.55 8.60
C LYS A 117 -16.51 5.92 8.93
N TYR A 118 -17.35 6.47 8.04
CA TYR A 118 -18.14 7.68 8.28
C TYR A 118 -19.58 7.39 8.68
#